data_AF-A0AA41WEX9-F1
#
_entry.id   AF-A0AA41WEX9-F1
#
_cell.length_a   1.000
_cell.length_b   1.000
_cell.length_c   1.000
_cell.angle_alpha   90.00
_cell.angle_beta   90.00
_cell.angle_gamma   90.00
#
_symmetry.space_group_name_H-M   'P 1'
#
loop_
_entity.id
_entity.type
_entity.pdbx_description
1 polymer ?
#
loop_
_entity_poly.entity_id
_entity_poly.type
_entity_poly.pdbx_seq_one_letter_code
_entity_poly.pdbx_strand_id
1 'polypeptide(L)'
;MSMPKQSQQPASGSLEVAPGREPVEIVFPFGLVGCPEWRRFAFVVPGEVPGLAVLQSLDDEDVAFVLAEVEDLVPGFLSTLNPDDLGLLHALGLGRDPSVRLYCTLSVHADDSVTANLLGPLVLDFGRGCGSQVVLSGSPWSTRHPVAPAGK
;
A
#
# COMPACT_ATOMS: atom_id res chain seq x y z
N MET A 1 13.85 20.04 -15.95
CA MET A 1 12.43 20.00 -16.35
C MET A 1 11.66 19.42 -15.17
N SER A 2 11.06 20.28 -14.33
CA SER A 2 10.34 19.83 -13.14
C SER A 2 9.01 19.21 -13.54
N MET A 3 8.79 17.97 -13.12
CA MET A 3 7.47 17.36 -13.15
C MET A 3 6.56 18.07 -12.15
N PRO A 4 5.28 18.29 -12.45
CA PRO A 4 4.34 18.85 -11.50
C PRO A 4 4.10 17.83 -10.36
N LYS A 5 4.32 18.26 -9.11
CA LYS A 5 3.84 17.55 -7.92
C LYS A 5 2.31 17.56 -7.96
N GLN A 6 1.70 16.45 -8.37
CA GLN A 6 0.27 16.24 -8.21
C GLN A 6 0.06 15.18 -7.11
N SER A 7 0.50 15.52 -5.89
CA SER A 7 0.00 14.87 -4.66
C SER A 7 -1.24 15.63 -4.25
N GLN A 8 -2.41 15.16 -4.67
CA GLN A 8 -3.62 15.41 -3.90
C GLN A 8 -3.88 14.16 -3.07
N GLN A 9 -3.19 14.11 -1.93
CA GLN A 9 -3.60 13.28 -0.81
C GLN A 9 -4.82 13.92 -0.16
N PRO A 10 -5.77 13.15 0.37
CA PRO A 10 -6.81 13.71 1.22
C PRO A 10 -6.14 14.43 2.39
N ALA A 11 -6.67 15.60 2.74
CA ALA A 11 -6.27 16.33 3.94
C ALA A 11 -6.31 15.37 5.14
N SER A 12 -5.30 15.47 6.02
CA SER A 12 -5.13 14.72 7.26
C SER A 12 -6.40 14.76 8.14
N GLY A 13 -7.41 13.98 7.78
CA GLY A 13 -8.50 13.60 8.65
C GLY A 13 -7.90 12.59 9.61
N SER A 14 -7.80 12.96 10.88
CA SER A 14 -7.31 12.09 11.95
C SER A 14 -8.23 10.87 12.04
N LEU A 15 -7.91 9.81 11.31
CA LEU A 15 -8.62 8.54 11.38
C LEU A 15 -8.30 7.93 12.74
N GLU A 16 -9.28 7.85 13.63
CA GLU A 16 -9.08 7.27 14.95
C GLU A 16 -8.70 5.80 14.82
N VAL A 17 -7.59 5.44 15.47
CA VAL A 17 -7.11 4.06 15.52
C VAL A 17 -8.16 3.20 16.21
N ALA A 18 -8.41 2.00 15.69
CA ALA A 18 -9.34 1.07 16.33
C ALA A 18 -8.97 0.86 17.82
N PRO A 19 -9.95 0.88 18.75
CA PRO A 19 -9.68 0.68 20.17
C PRO A 19 -8.87 -0.61 20.43
N GLY A 20 -7.75 -0.49 21.15
CA GLY A 20 -6.88 -1.63 21.48
C GLY A 20 -5.90 -2.06 20.38
N ARG A 21 -5.77 -1.29 19.28
CA ARG A 21 -4.67 -1.45 18.33
C ARG A 21 -3.71 -0.28 18.44
N GLU A 22 -2.44 -0.58 18.68
CA GLU A 22 -1.35 0.39 18.57
C GLU A 22 -0.89 0.49 17.11
N PRO A 23 -0.47 1.66 16.64
CA PRO A 23 0.21 1.79 15.34
C PRO A 23 1.45 0.88 15.29
N VAL A 24 1.69 0.29 14.12
CA VAL A 24 2.90 -0.53 13.88
C VAL A 24 3.89 0.29 13.06
N GLU A 25 5.10 0.49 13.59
CA GLU A 25 6.16 1.14 12.81
C GLU A 25 6.68 0.21 11.72
N ILE A 26 6.77 0.73 10.49
CA ILE A 26 7.29 0.06 9.31
C ILE A 26 8.39 0.91 8.71
N VAL A 27 9.57 0.31 8.53
CA VAL A 27 10.73 0.94 7.90
C VAL A 27 10.90 0.43 6.47
N PHE A 28 11.00 1.35 5.51
CA PHE A 28 11.37 1.11 4.12
C PHE A 28 12.84 1.53 3.95
N PRO A 29 13.81 0.60 4.01
CA PRO A 29 15.24 0.95 4.04
C PRO A 29 15.71 1.73 2.80
N PHE A 30 15.02 1.53 1.67
CA PHE A 30 15.28 2.18 0.39
C PHE A 30 14.26 3.28 0.05
N GLY A 31 13.34 3.58 0.97
CA GLY A 31 12.20 4.45 0.75
C GLY A 31 11.18 3.91 -0.25
N LEU A 32 10.34 4.80 -0.77
CA LEU A 32 9.36 4.47 -1.81
C LEU A 32 9.89 4.84 -3.20
N VAL A 33 9.31 4.24 -4.24
CA VAL A 33 9.68 4.52 -5.63
C VAL A 33 9.40 5.99 -5.95
N GLY A 34 10.44 6.71 -6.38
CA GLY A 34 10.37 8.16 -6.63
C GLY A 34 10.46 9.04 -5.38
N CYS A 35 10.40 8.47 -4.17
CA CYS A 35 10.49 9.17 -2.89
C CYS A 35 11.43 8.41 -1.91
N PRO A 36 12.74 8.33 -2.21
CA PRO A 36 13.72 7.58 -1.40
C PRO A 36 13.96 8.15 0.00
N GLU A 37 13.49 9.36 0.27
CA GLU A 37 13.56 10.06 1.56
C GLU A 37 12.47 9.60 2.55
N TRP A 38 11.33 9.11 2.08
CA TRP A 38 10.26 8.63 2.94
C TRP A 38 10.51 7.19 3.33
N ARG A 39 10.98 6.97 4.55
CA ARG A 39 11.49 5.67 5.01
C ARG A 39 10.77 5.14 6.23
N ARG A 40 10.23 5.98 7.08
CA ARG A 40 9.60 5.57 8.34
C ARG A 40 8.11 5.86 8.25
N PHE A 41 7.30 4.86 8.56
CA PHE A 41 5.85 4.97 8.52
C PHE A 41 5.21 4.30 9.73
N ALA A 42 4.08 4.85 10.17
CA ALA A 42 3.15 4.18 11.07
C ALA A 42 2.03 3.54 10.24
N PHE A 43 1.88 2.23 10.36
CA PHE A 43 0.75 1.48 9.84
C PHE A 43 -0.38 1.47 10.87
N VAL A 44 -1.55 1.95 10.46
CA VAL A 44 -2.73 2.15 11.29
C VAL A 44 -3.93 1.47 10.64
N VAL A 45 -4.71 0.72 11.42
CA VAL A 45 -6.00 0.20 10.97
C VAL A 45 -7.11 0.99 11.66
N PRO A 46 -7.82 1.87 10.95
CA PRO A 46 -8.93 2.63 11.51
C PRO A 46 -10.04 1.71 12.00
N GLY A 47 -10.71 2.06 13.11
CA GLY A 47 -11.84 1.29 13.61
C GLY A 47 -13.11 1.44 12.76
N GLU A 48 -13.24 2.56 12.06
CA GLU A 48 -14.46 2.98 11.38
C GLU A 48 -14.59 2.44 9.95
N VAL A 49 -13.47 2.03 9.33
CA VAL A 49 -13.44 1.59 7.93
C VAL A 49 -12.75 0.22 7.81
N PRO A 50 -13.49 -0.87 8.06
CA PRO A 50 -12.96 -2.23 7.93
C PRO A 50 -12.40 -2.49 6.53
N GLY A 51 -11.25 -3.19 6.47
CA GLY A 51 -10.60 -3.54 5.20
C GLY A 51 -9.65 -2.48 4.64
N LEU A 52 -9.63 -1.27 5.23
CA LEU A 52 -8.65 -0.25 4.89
C LEU A 52 -7.61 -0.09 6.01
N ALA A 53 -6.42 0.35 5.62
CA ALA A 53 -5.37 0.79 6.52
C ALA A 53 -4.82 2.15 6.06
N VAL A 54 -4.06 2.80 6.93
CA VAL A 54 -3.33 4.04 6.65
C VAL A 54 -1.87 3.78 6.92
N LEU A 55 -1.03 4.20 5.98
CA LEU A 55 0.42 4.25 6.12
C LEU A 55 0.84 5.71 6.21
N GLN A 56 0.95 6.22 7.43
CA GLN A 56 1.29 7.61 7.74
C GLN A 56 2.82 7.74 7.80
N SER A 57 3.40 8.65 7.02
CA SER A 57 4.83 8.93 7.10
C SER A 57 5.18 9.58 8.44
N LEU A 58 6.29 9.13 9.02
CA LEU A 58 6.93 9.69 10.21
C LEU A 58 8.08 10.63 9.85
N ASP A 59 8.39 10.74 8.56
CA ASP A 59 9.41 11.66 8.01
C ASP A 59 8.79 12.96 7.47
N ASP A 60 7.50 12.92 7.09
CA ASP A 60 6.73 14.05 6.56
C ASP A 60 5.26 13.88 6.94
N GLU A 61 4.74 14.73 7.83
CA GLU A 61 3.38 14.58 8.38
C GLU A 61 2.27 14.77 7.34
N ASP A 62 2.55 15.50 6.25
CA ASP A 62 1.61 15.72 5.15
C ASP A 62 1.46 14.49 4.24
N VAL A 63 2.27 13.45 4.46
CA VAL A 63 2.33 12.26 3.60
C VAL A 63 1.66 11.06 4.28
N ALA A 64 0.49 10.68 3.79
CA ALA A 64 -0.22 9.47 4.19
C ALA A 64 -0.79 8.69 2.99
N PHE A 65 -0.76 7.37 3.05
CA PHE A 65 -1.37 6.52 2.03
C PHE A 65 -2.51 5.70 2.61
N VAL A 66 -3.67 5.72 1.95
CA VAL A 66 -4.71 4.73 2.23
C VAL A 66 -4.31 3.43 1.55
N LEU A 67 -4.34 2.33 2.29
CA LEU A 67 -3.98 1.01 1.82
C LEU A 67 -5.19 0.08 1.87
N ALA A 68 -5.20 -0.88 0.95
CA ALA A 68 -6.04 -2.07 1.02
C ALA A 68 -5.20 -3.30 0.70
N GLU A 69 -5.59 -4.43 1.26
CA GLU A 69 -4.95 -5.69 0.91
C GLU A 69 -5.26 -6.06 -0.53
N VAL A 70 -4.23 -6.51 -1.24
CA VAL A 70 -4.36 -6.80 -2.67
C VAL A 70 -5.35 -7.94 -2.92
N GLU A 71 -5.35 -8.96 -2.07
CA GLU A 71 -6.23 -10.12 -2.22
C GLU A 71 -7.72 -9.78 -1.96
N ASP A 72 -8.00 -8.78 -1.13
CA ASP A 72 -9.37 -8.30 -0.86
C ASP A 72 -9.93 -7.52 -2.07
N LEU A 73 -9.07 -6.79 -2.79
CA LEU A 73 -9.46 -6.07 -4.00
C LEU A 73 -9.50 -6.97 -5.25
N VAL A 74 -8.53 -7.87 -5.37
CA VAL A 74 -8.33 -8.73 -6.52
C VAL A 74 -8.01 -10.14 -6.05
N PRO A 75 -9.05 -10.94 -5.73
CA PRO A 75 -8.87 -12.34 -5.42
C PRO A 75 -8.13 -13.08 -6.55
N GLY A 76 -7.12 -13.87 -6.19
CA GLY A 76 -6.27 -14.59 -7.14
C GLY A 76 -5.20 -13.72 -7.81
N PHE A 77 -4.91 -12.52 -7.30
CA PHE A 77 -3.91 -11.61 -7.85
C PHE A 77 -2.58 -12.31 -8.16
N LEU A 78 -2.04 -13.09 -7.22
CA LEU A 78 -0.76 -13.78 -7.38
C LEU A 78 -0.72 -14.76 -8.56
N SER A 79 -1.87 -15.34 -8.93
CA SER A 79 -1.96 -16.26 -10.07
C SER A 79 -1.84 -15.58 -11.44
N THR A 80 -1.98 -14.25 -11.46
CA THR A 80 -1.86 -13.43 -12.68
C THR A 80 -0.43 -12.98 -12.96
N LEU A 81 0.49 -13.17 -12.00
CA LEU A 81 1.86 -12.70 -12.09
C LEU A 81 2.73 -13.68 -12.89
N ASN A 82 3.73 -13.13 -13.58
CA ASN A 82 4.77 -13.95 -14.19
C ASN A 82 5.67 -14.59 -13.10
N PRO A 83 6.46 -15.63 -13.45
CA PRO A 83 7.30 -16.33 -12.48
C PRO A 83 8.36 -15.47 -11.79
N ASP A 84 8.88 -14.43 -12.46
CA ASP A 84 9.94 -13.58 -11.91
C ASP A 84 9.39 -12.66 -10.81
N ASP A 85 8.27 -11.98 -11.08
CA ASP A 85 7.57 -11.14 -10.10
C ASP A 85 7.08 -11.99 -8.91
N LEU A 86 6.51 -13.16 -9.17
CA LEU A 86 6.05 -14.08 -8.12
C LEU A 86 7.24 -14.58 -7.27
N GLY A 87 8.37 -14.90 -7.92
CA GLY A 87 9.61 -15.29 -7.27
C GLY A 87 10.15 -14.20 -6.34
N LEU A 88 10.11 -12.94 -6.78
CA LEU A 88 10.49 -11.78 -5.98
C LEU A 88 9.61 -11.65 -4.73
N LEU A 89 8.29 -11.73 -4.87
CA LEU A 89 7.37 -11.66 -3.73
C LEU A 89 7.62 -12.79 -2.72
N HIS A 90 7.85 -14.01 -3.20
CA HIS A 90 8.21 -15.14 -2.34
C HIS A 90 9.57 -14.97 -1.65
N ALA A 91 10.56 -14.35 -2.32
CA ALA A 91 11.86 -14.04 -1.72
C ALA A 91 11.73 -13.01 -0.60
N LEU A 92 10.75 -12.10 -0.70
CA LEU A 92 10.38 -11.16 0.36
C LEU A 92 9.51 -11.79 1.47
N GLY A 93 9.19 -13.09 1.37
CA GLY A 93 8.52 -13.85 2.43
C GLY A 93 7.02 -14.06 2.23
N LEU A 94 6.41 -13.48 1.17
CA LEU A 94 4.99 -13.63 0.90
C LEU A 94 4.62 -15.12 0.73
N GLY A 95 3.55 -15.56 1.38
CA GLY A 95 3.08 -16.96 1.36
C GLY A 95 3.94 -17.95 2.16
N ARG A 96 5.10 -17.54 2.67
CA ARG A 96 5.97 -18.35 3.54
C ARG A 96 5.85 -17.95 5.00
N ASP A 97 5.75 -16.66 5.26
CA ASP A 97 5.58 -16.10 6.60
C ASP A 97 4.21 -15.41 6.68
N PRO A 98 3.32 -15.80 7.62
CA PRO A 98 2.00 -15.20 7.75
C PRO A 98 2.03 -13.74 8.21
N SER A 99 3.15 -13.26 8.76
CA SER A 99 3.35 -11.84 9.09
C SER A 99 3.70 -10.97 7.88
N VAL A 100 3.97 -11.58 6.72
CA VAL A 100 4.24 -10.88 5.46
C VAL A 100 2.96 -10.77 4.64
N ARG A 101 2.55 -9.55 4.34
CA ARG A 101 1.28 -9.22 3.67
C ARG A 101 1.52 -8.30 2.47
N LEU A 102 0.61 -8.35 1.50
CA LEU A 102 0.67 -7.55 0.28
C LEU A 102 -0.45 -6.50 0.28
N TYR A 103 -0.07 -5.23 0.25
CA TYR A 103 -0.97 -4.09 0.19
C TYR A 103 -0.77 -3.31 -1.10
N CYS A 104 -1.75 -2.48 -1.47
CA CYS A 104 -1.61 -1.47 -2.51
C CYS A 104 -2.12 -0.12 -2.00
N THR A 105 -1.59 0.97 -2.55
CA THR A 105 -2.06 2.32 -2.25
C THR A 105 -3.33 2.63 -3.03
N LEU A 106 -4.31 3.23 -2.38
CA LEU A 106 -5.52 3.76 -2.99
C LEU A 106 -5.39 5.26 -3.26
N SER A 107 -6.05 5.73 -4.31
CA SER A 107 -6.17 7.15 -4.63
C SER A 107 -7.63 7.45 -4.96
N VAL A 108 -8.17 8.49 -4.32
CA VAL A 108 -9.48 9.05 -4.62
C VAL A 108 -9.27 10.21 -5.59
N HIS A 109 -10.04 10.23 -6.67
CA HIS A 109 -9.97 11.25 -7.71
C HIS A 109 -11.05 12.31 -7.52
N ALA A 110 -10.95 13.40 -8.27
CA ALA A 110 -11.89 14.52 -8.19
C ALA A 110 -13.33 14.16 -8.63
N ASP A 111 -13.51 13.05 -9.34
CA ASP A 111 -14.81 12.51 -9.76
C ASP A 111 -15.33 11.42 -8.80
N ASP A 112 -14.78 11.35 -7.59
CA ASP A 112 -15.04 10.35 -6.56
C ASP A 112 -14.70 8.90 -6.97
N SER A 113 -14.07 8.69 -8.14
CA SER A 113 -13.55 7.38 -8.49
C SER A 113 -12.36 7.01 -7.59
N VAL A 114 -12.20 5.72 -7.35
CA VAL A 114 -11.08 5.17 -6.57
C VAL A 114 -10.23 4.27 -7.46
N THR A 115 -8.92 4.45 -7.40
CA THR A 115 -7.98 3.56 -8.07
C THR A 115 -6.94 2.99 -7.12
N ALA A 116 -6.53 1.76 -7.35
CA ALA A 116 -5.44 1.09 -6.66
C ALA A 116 -4.16 1.07 -7.52
N ASN A 117 -3.01 1.25 -6.88
CA ASN A 117 -1.71 1.02 -7.51
C ASN A 117 -1.32 -0.46 -7.40
N LEU A 118 -1.82 -1.27 -8.32
CA LEU A 118 -1.52 -2.71 -8.37
C LEU A 118 -0.21 -3.03 -9.10
N LEU A 119 0.36 -2.08 -9.85
CA LEU A 119 1.69 -2.22 -10.44
C LEU A 119 2.82 -2.07 -9.42
N GLY A 120 2.57 -1.31 -8.35
CA GLY A 120 3.55 -0.95 -7.32
C GLY A 120 3.16 -1.40 -5.91
N PRO A 121 2.79 -2.67 -5.66
CA PRO A 121 2.31 -3.10 -4.35
C PRO A 121 3.41 -3.00 -3.28
N LEU A 122 2.96 -2.88 -2.03
CA LEU A 122 3.79 -2.83 -0.84
C LEU A 122 3.79 -4.21 -0.18
N VAL A 123 4.97 -4.81 -0.06
CA VAL A 123 5.20 -5.99 0.77
C VAL A 123 5.53 -5.49 2.17
N LEU A 124 4.67 -5.80 3.15
CA LEU A 124 4.85 -5.42 4.55
C LEU A 124 5.13 -6.67 5.38
N ASP A 125 6.31 -6.73 6.00
CA ASP A 125 6.70 -7.73 6.98
C ASP A 125 6.47 -7.15 8.38
N PHE A 126 5.34 -7.51 8.99
CA PHE A 126 4.98 -7.06 10.33
C PHE A 126 5.80 -7.74 11.43
N GLY A 127 6.41 -8.89 11.15
CA GLY A 127 7.29 -9.57 12.10
C GLY A 127 8.60 -8.83 12.30
N ARG A 128 9.12 -8.19 11.24
CA ARG A 128 10.36 -7.41 11.26
C ARG A 128 10.15 -5.90 11.28
N GLY A 129 8.94 -5.42 11.06
CA GLY A 129 8.63 -4.00 10.93
C GLY A 129 9.29 -3.38 9.69
N CYS A 130 9.36 -4.13 8.58
CA CYS A 130 9.98 -3.65 7.35
C CYS A 130 9.04 -3.70 6.15
N GLY A 131 9.15 -2.70 5.28
CA GLY A 131 8.37 -2.55 4.07
C GLY A 131 9.25 -2.54 2.82
N SER A 132 8.70 -2.98 1.69
CA SER A 132 9.31 -2.82 0.37
C SER A 132 8.24 -2.55 -0.67
N GLN A 133 8.46 -1.54 -1.52
CA GLN A 133 7.63 -1.33 -2.70
C GLN A 133 8.21 -2.12 -3.88
N VAL A 134 7.40 -3.01 -4.45
CA VAL A 134 7.78 -3.84 -5.58
C VAL A 134 7.19 -3.23 -6.85
N VAL A 135 7.99 -3.09 -7.91
CA VAL A 135 7.50 -2.70 -9.24
C VAL A 135 7.37 -3.95 -10.08
N LEU A 136 6.14 -4.36 -10.36
CA LEU A 136 5.86 -5.54 -11.17
C LEU A 136 6.19 -5.28 -12.64
N SER A 137 6.86 -6.23 -13.28
CA SER A 137 7.41 -6.06 -14.62
C SER A 137 6.65 -6.93 -15.63
N GLY A 138 6.09 -6.33 -16.68
CA GLY A 138 5.30 -7.08 -17.67
C GLY A 138 4.00 -7.68 -17.12
N SER A 139 3.51 -7.19 -15.99
CA SER A 139 2.19 -7.55 -15.45
C SER A 139 1.06 -6.83 -16.20
N PRO A 140 -0.19 -7.35 -16.19
CA PRO A 140 -1.34 -6.65 -16.76
C PRO A 140 -1.84 -5.49 -15.88
N TRP A 141 -1.23 -5.28 -14.72
CA TRP A 141 -1.67 -4.30 -13.72
C TRP A 141 -1.16 -2.90 -14.02
N SER A 142 -1.83 -1.90 -13.44
CA SER A 142 -1.51 -0.50 -13.65
C SER A 142 -1.37 0.25 -12.33
N THR A 143 -0.80 1.45 -12.39
CA THR A 143 -0.73 2.36 -11.23
C THR A 143 -2.07 3.00 -10.86
N ARG A 144 -3.07 2.88 -11.75
CA ARG A 144 -4.41 3.42 -11.60
C ARG A 144 -5.45 2.37 -11.99
N HIS A 145 -5.43 1.23 -11.32
CA HIS A 145 -6.41 0.17 -11.55
C HIS A 145 -7.75 0.60 -10.91
N PRO A 146 -8.86 0.66 -11.66
CA PRO A 146 -10.15 1.03 -11.09
C PRO A 146 -10.57 0.06 -9.98
N VAL A 147 -10.93 0.60 -8.81
CA VAL A 147 -11.55 -0.17 -7.74
C VAL A 147 -13.06 -0.04 -7.90
N ALA A 148 -13.74 -1.14 -8.20
CA ALA A 148 -15.19 -1.14 -8.20
C ALA A 148 -15.68 -0.83 -6.78
N PRO A 149 -16.75 -0.03 -6.60
CA PRO A 149 -17.39 0.10 -5.29
C PRO A 149 -17.71 -1.30 -4.78
N ALA A 150 -17.38 -1.59 -3.52
CA ALA A 150 -17.78 -2.85 -2.89
C ALA A 150 -19.29 -3.02 -3.13
N GLY A 151 -19.64 -4.12 -3.81
CA GLY A 151 -21.03 -4.42 -4.14
C GLY A 151 -21.89 -4.38 -2.88
N LYS A 152 -23.06 -3.74 -2.99
CA LYS A 152 -24.12 -3.79 -1.97
C LYS A 152 -24.48 -5.22 -1.57
#